data_AF-A0A7Y6UVI2-F1
#
_entry.id   AF-A0A7Y6UVI2-F1
#
_cell.length_a   1.000
_cell.length_b   1.000
_cell.length_c   1.000
_cell.angle_alpha   90.00
_cell.angle_beta   90.00
_cell.angle_gamma   90.00
#
_symmetry.space_group_name_H-M   'P 1'
#
loop_
_entity.id
_entity.type
_entity.pdbx_description
1 polymer ?
#
loop_
_entity_poly.entity_id
_entity_poly.type
_entity_poly.pdbx_seq_one_letter_code
_entity_poly.pdbx_strand_id
1 'polypeptide(L)'
;MTMSANGTLIAAYPTPVELRVRTRLNVRAAPTRTAALVARRQPYDTLLADQLLDAETFLDNSHWYRLAAGGQYVWAGGVDRVLPAAALPALPAPLQVNRRQDGTIRPLDAAQLNARYGPITALGHNVDGSVTLAPPWEANQIVDFLHPLLANMGLQRLRVHRMALATFQSVFDSIQAAGPAVSDRLLTCDGAYFPRHVNHSRDPSSPLSSHTFGIALDLNSAWNGYGSRPAAAGLEGSLHELVPYFAHHGFAWGGHFTGKSCDGMHFELAVY
;
A
#
# COMPACT_ATOMS: atom_id res chain seq x y z
N MET A 1 -20.44 -8.40 -27.62
CA MET A 1 -20.23 -9.70 -26.96
C MET A 1 -20.99 -9.68 -25.66
N THR A 2 -22.05 -10.48 -25.54
CA THR A 2 -22.78 -10.68 -24.29
C THR A 2 -21.92 -11.52 -23.35
N MET A 3 -21.31 -10.89 -22.33
CA MET A 3 -20.67 -11.64 -21.25
C MET A 3 -21.70 -12.58 -20.63
N SER A 4 -21.31 -13.83 -20.34
CA SER A 4 -22.17 -14.76 -19.63
C SER A 4 -22.54 -14.16 -18.26
N ALA A 5 -23.76 -14.43 -17.78
CA ALA A 5 -24.22 -13.97 -16.46
C ALA A 5 -23.33 -14.44 -15.28
N ASN A 6 -22.37 -15.33 -15.52
CA ASN A 6 -21.51 -15.95 -14.53
C ASN A 6 -20.05 -15.46 -14.57
N GLY A 7 -19.65 -14.58 -15.49
CA GLY A 7 -18.25 -14.15 -15.66
C GLY A 7 -17.30 -15.26 -16.15
N THR A 8 -16.03 -14.92 -16.33
CA THR A 8 -14.93 -15.82 -16.70
C THR A 8 -14.05 -16.08 -15.48
N LEU A 9 -13.75 -17.34 -15.16
CA LEU A 9 -12.88 -17.67 -14.02
C LEU A 9 -11.46 -17.16 -14.27
N ILE A 10 -10.95 -16.32 -13.38
CA ILE A 10 -9.55 -15.88 -13.35
C ILE A 10 -8.74 -16.82 -12.46
N ALA A 11 -9.23 -17.08 -11.25
CA ALA A 11 -8.55 -17.93 -10.28
C ALA A 11 -9.55 -18.71 -9.41
N ALA A 12 -9.20 -19.96 -9.11
CA ALA A 12 -9.87 -20.76 -8.10
C ALA A 12 -8.96 -20.93 -6.89
N TYR A 13 -9.54 -20.86 -5.69
CA TYR A 13 -8.84 -20.98 -4.43
C TYR A 13 -9.33 -22.24 -3.69
N PRO A 14 -8.61 -23.38 -3.81
CA PRO A 14 -8.98 -24.62 -3.12
C PRO A 14 -9.12 -24.44 -1.60
N THR A 15 -8.29 -23.55 -1.03
CA THR A 15 -8.48 -23.00 0.30
C THR A 15 -8.98 -21.57 0.15
N PRO A 16 -10.19 -21.24 0.66
CA PRO A 16 -10.74 -19.90 0.53
C PRO A 16 -9.80 -18.82 1.06
N VAL A 17 -9.73 -17.71 0.34
CA VAL A 17 -8.90 -16.57 0.69
C VAL A 17 -9.69 -15.62 1.57
N GLU A 18 -9.06 -15.08 2.60
CA GLU A 18 -9.66 -14.06 3.43
C GLU A 18 -9.62 -12.70 2.74
N LEU A 19 -10.76 -12.02 2.75
CA LEU A 19 -10.94 -10.67 2.22
C LEU A 19 -11.40 -9.74 3.34
N ARG A 20 -10.83 -8.53 3.37
CA ARG A 20 -11.25 -7.45 4.26
C ARG A 20 -12.05 -6.41 3.49
N VAL A 21 -13.26 -6.12 3.93
CA VAL A 21 -14.10 -5.09 3.30
C VAL A 21 -13.55 -3.70 3.60
N ARG A 22 -13.35 -2.87 2.57
CA ARG A 22 -12.80 -1.50 2.70
C ARG A 22 -13.86 -0.42 2.67
N THR A 23 -14.88 -0.63 1.86
CA THR A 23 -15.98 0.30 1.68
C THR A 23 -17.29 -0.47 1.80
N ARG A 24 -18.40 0.23 2.03
CA ARG A 24 -19.72 -0.43 2.06
C ARG A 24 -19.90 -1.21 0.76
N LEU A 25 -20.13 -2.52 0.91
CA LEU A 25 -20.07 -3.45 -0.20
C LEU A 25 -21.39 -4.18 -0.34
N ASN A 26 -21.89 -4.25 -1.57
CA ASN A 26 -23.09 -5.02 -1.88
C ASN A 26 -22.69 -6.45 -2.22
N VAL A 27 -23.37 -7.42 -1.60
CA VAL A 27 -23.30 -8.83 -1.96
C VAL A 27 -24.43 -9.12 -2.95
N ARG A 28 -24.09 -9.69 -4.11
CA ARG A 28 -24.99 -9.84 -5.26
C ARG A 28 -25.16 -11.31 -5.64
N ALA A 29 -26.32 -11.67 -6.17
CA ALA A 29 -26.62 -13.03 -6.60
C ALA A 29 -25.82 -13.47 -7.86
N ALA A 30 -25.32 -12.52 -8.64
CA ALA A 30 -24.44 -12.73 -9.78
C ALA A 30 -23.37 -11.60 -9.81
N PRO A 31 -22.24 -11.75 -10.52
CA PRO A 31 -21.16 -10.76 -10.57
C PRO A 31 -21.50 -9.56 -11.48
N THR A 32 -22.63 -8.91 -11.18
CA THR A 32 -23.14 -7.71 -11.84
C THR A 32 -23.82 -6.80 -10.82
N ARG A 33 -23.72 -5.48 -11.02
CA ARG A 33 -24.38 -4.46 -10.22
C ARG A 33 -25.90 -4.54 -10.27
N THR A 34 -26.45 -5.11 -11.34
CA THR A 34 -27.90 -5.21 -11.59
C THR A 34 -28.53 -6.45 -10.99
N ALA A 35 -27.73 -7.43 -10.57
CA ALA A 35 -28.23 -8.63 -9.91
C ALA A 35 -28.89 -8.30 -8.57
N ALA A 36 -29.76 -9.21 -8.14
CA ALA A 36 -30.43 -9.13 -6.85
C ALA A 36 -29.42 -8.88 -5.73
N LEU A 37 -29.71 -7.85 -4.91
CA LEU A 37 -28.96 -7.57 -3.70
C LEU A 37 -29.32 -8.63 -2.66
N VAL A 38 -28.32 -9.37 -2.20
CA VAL A 38 -28.51 -10.43 -1.18
C VAL A 38 -28.22 -9.88 0.21
N ALA A 39 -27.14 -9.13 0.36
CA ALA A 39 -26.73 -8.55 1.64
C ALA A 39 -25.88 -7.29 1.44
N ARG A 40 -25.61 -6.58 2.53
CA ARG A 40 -24.64 -5.48 2.58
C ARG A 40 -23.58 -5.80 3.63
N ARG A 41 -22.34 -5.48 3.31
CA ARG A 41 -21.20 -5.58 4.21
C ARG A 41 -20.67 -4.20 4.57
N GLN A 42 -20.27 -4.04 5.81
CA GLN A 42 -19.67 -2.80 6.31
C GLN A 42 -18.15 -2.87 6.16
N PRO A 43 -17.47 -1.71 6.11
CA PRO A 43 -16.03 -1.67 6.28
C PRO A 43 -15.60 -2.53 7.48
N TYR A 44 -14.52 -3.27 7.28
CA TYR A 44 -13.85 -4.17 8.22
C TYR A 44 -14.49 -5.54 8.42
N ASP A 45 -15.64 -5.82 7.80
CA ASP A 45 -16.17 -7.18 7.70
C ASP A 45 -15.13 -8.11 7.04
N THR A 46 -15.01 -9.34 7.54
CA THR A 46 -14.24 -10.41 6.93
C THR A 46 -15.13 -11.24 6.02
N LEU A 47 -14.65 -11.57 4.82
CA LEU A 47 -15.28 -12.47 3.88
C LEU A 47 -14.30 -13.58 3.48
N LEU A 48 -14.82 -14.74 3.10
CA LEU A 48 -14.05 -15.82 2.51
C LEU A 48 -14.47 -16.00 1.06
N ALA A 49 -13.51 -15.99 0.14
CA ALA A 49 -13.75 -16.17 -1.28
C ALA A 49 -13.02 -17.40 -1.83
N ASP A 50 -13.70 -18.15 -2.69
CA ASP A 50 -13.16 -19.36 -3.31
C ASP A 50 -12.88 -19.20 -4.81
N GLN A 51 -13.33 -18.11 -5.43
CA GLN A 51 -13.02 -17.77 -6.82
C GLN A 51 -12.86 -16.27 -7.02
N LEU A 52 -12.05 -15.91 -8.02
CA LEU A 52 -11.97 -14.59 -8.64
C LEU A 52 -12.40 -14.71 -10.10
N LEU A 53 -13.29 -13.84 -10.54
CA LEU A 53 -13.88 -13.85 -11.88
C LEU A 53 -13.73 -12.50 -12.55
N ASP A 54 -13.57 -12.51 -13.88
CA ASP A 54 -13.71 -11.37 -14.77
C ASP A 54 -15.18 -11.26 -15.22
N ALA A 55 -15.85 -10.15 -14.94
CA ALA A 55 -17.28 -9.95 -15.21
C ALA A 55 -17.60 -8.47 -15.47
N GLU A 56 -18.76 -7.96 -15.00
CA GLU A 56 -19.15 -6.57 -15.26
C GLU A 56 -18.12 -5.58 -14.69
N THR A 57 -17.57 -4.74 -15.55
CA THR A 57 -16.71 -3.62 -15.14
C THR A 57 -17.48 -2.61 -14.30
N PHE A 58 -16.97 -2.32 -13.11
CA PHE A 58 -17.42 -1.23 -12.28
C PHE A 58 -16.22 -0.45 -11.74
N LEU A 59 -16.23 0.88 -11.90
CA LEU A 59 -15.11 1.75 -11.50
C LEU A 59 -13.77 1.21 -12.01
N ASP A 60 -13.73 0.90 -13.30
CA ASP A 60 -12.56 0.40 -14.04
C ASP A 60 -11.99 -0.95 -13.57
N ASN A 61 -12.69 -1.66 -12.69
CA ASN A 61 -12.35 -3.01 -12.26
C ASN A 61 -13.47 -3.98 -12.63
N SER A 62 -13.15 -4.97 -13.46
CA SER A 62 -14.08 -6.04 -13.89
C SER A 62 -14.01 -7.27 -13.00
N HIS A 63 -13.20 -7.27 -11.95
CA HIS A 63 -13.01 -8.43 -11.10
C HIS A 63 -14.09 -8.53 -10.00
N TRP A 64 -14.56 -9.75 -9.78
CA TRP A 64 -15.52 -10.10 -8.75
C TRP A 64 -15.08 -11.34 -8.01
N TYR A 65 -15.17 -11.33 -6.68
CA TYR A 65 -14.96 -12.51 -5.87
C TYR A 65 -16.27 -13.27 -5.70
N ARG A 66 -16.22 -14.59 -5.87
CA ARG A 66 -17.27 -15.49 -5.38
C ARG A 66 -16.99 -15.84 -3.92
N LEU A 67 -17.99 -15.63 -3.06
CA LEU A 67 -17.93 -15.98 -1.66
C LEU A 67 -18.08 -17.48 -1.48
N ALA A 68 -17.18 -18.08 -0.71
CA ALA A 68 -17.16 -19.51 -0.43
C ALA A 68 -18.45 -19.97 0.29
N ALA A 69 -18.95 -19.12 1.18
CA ALA A 69 -20.25 -19.31 1.81
C ALA A 69 -21.36 -18.79 0.89
N GLY A 70 -22.22 -19.69 0.42
CA GLY A 70 -23.45 -19.34 -0.31
C GLY A 70 -23.28 -19.03 -1.81
N GLY A 71 -22.05 -18.86 -2.31
CA GLY A 71 -21.78 -18.68 -3.74
C GLY A 71 -22.21 -17.32 -4.32
N GLN A 72 -22.46 -16.32 -3.47
CA GLN A 72 -22.74 -14.95 -3.91
C GLN A 72 -21.47 -14.22 -4.31
N TYR A 73 -21.62 -13.01 -4.87
CA TYR A 73 -20.51 -12.25 -5.44
C TYR A 73 -20.34 -10.89 -4.78
N VAL A 74 -19.09 -10.45 -4.69
CA VAL A 74 -18.73 -9.08 -4.29
C VAL A 74 -17.72 -8.50 -5.28
N TRP A 75 -17.83 -7.20 -5.56
CA TRP A 75 -16.91 -6.51 -6.45
C TRP A 75 -15.52 -6.40 -5.80
N ALA A 76 -14.47 -6.77 -6.54
CA ALA A 76 -13.12 -6.89 -6.00
C ALA A 76 -12.50 -5.55 -5.58
N GLY A 77 -12.87 -4.43 -6.23
CA GLY A 77 -12.35 -3.11 -5.85
C GLY A 77 -12.88 -2.56 -4.52
N GLY A 78 -13.75 -3.30 -3.82
CA GLY A 78 -14.25 -2.97 -2.49
C GLY A 78 -13.61 -3.75 -1.34
N VAL A 79 -12.65 -4.63 -1.64
CA VAL A 79 -12.00 -5.54 -0.68
C VAL A 79 -10.48 -5.57 -0.86
N ASP A 80 -9.78 -5.92 0.21
CA ASP A 80 -8.34 -6.27 0.18
C ASP A 80 -8.16 -7.74 0.52
N ARG A 81 -7.16 -8.41 -0.08
CA ARG A 81 -6.77 -9.76 0.36
C ARG A 81 -5.99 -9.67 1.67
N VAL A 82 -6.36 -10.52 2.61
CA VAL A 82 -5.60 -10.73 3.85
C VAL A 82 -4.67 -11.92 3.63
N LEU A 83 -3.36 -11.71 3.77
CA LEU A 83 -2.42 -12.83 3.70
C LEU A 83 -2.50 -13.68 4.97
N PRO A 84 -2.47 -15.03 4.84
CA PRO A 84 -2.35 -15.88 6.00
C PRO A 84 -0.99 -15.65 6.68
N ALA A 85 -0.95 -15.72 8.01
CA ALA A 85 0.28 -15.48 8.78
C ALA A 85 1.45 -16.38 8.36
N ALA A 86 1.17 -17.62 7.93
CA ALA A 86 2.18 -18.56 7.46
C ALA A 86 2.84 -18.17 6.11
N ALA A 87 2.26 -17.23 5.35
CA ALA A 87 2.83 -16.74 4.10
C ALA A 87 3.89 -15.65 4.32
N LEU A 88 4.06 -15.16 5.55
CA LEU A 88 5.01 -14.10 5.90
C LEU A 88 6.11 -14.68 6.79
N PRO A 89 7.37 -14.25 6.61
CA PRO A 89 8.45 -14.67 7.49
C PRO A 89 8.18 -14.25 8.93
N ALA A 90 8.71 -14.99 9.91
CA ALA A 90 8.58 -14.59 11.31
C ALA A 90 9.43 -13.34 11.59
N LEU A 91 8.85 -12.36 12.30
CA LEU A 91 9.60 -11.20 12.79
C LEU A 91 10.39 -11.60 14.05
N PRO A 92 11.60 -11.04 14.25
CA PRO A 92 12.41 -11.33 15.43
C PRO A 92 11.80 -10.78 16.72
N ALA A 93 10.96 -9.74 16.63
CA ALA A 93 10.23 -9.15 17.74
C ALA A 93 8.91 -8.51 17.25
N PRO A 94 7.90 -8.35 18.13
CA PRO A 94 6.70 -7.59 17.79
C PRO A 94 7.03 -6.13 17.47
N LEU A 95 6.47 -5.62 16.36
CA LEU A 95 6.64 -4.23 15.96
C LEU A 95 5.78 -3.30 16.82
N GLN A 96 6.39 -2.23 17.33
CA GLN A 96 5.69 -1.13 17.99
C GLN A 96 5.17 -0.18 16.92
N VAL A 97 3.86 -0.24 16.65
CA VAL A 97 3.19 0.57 15.62
C VAL A 97 1.83 1.06 16.12
N ASN A 98 1.44 2.27 15.72
CA ASN A 98 0.13 2.81 16.00
C ASN A 98 -0.87 2.20 15.03
N ARG A 99 -2.02 1.71 15.50
CA ARG A 99 -3.05 1.11 14.64
C ARG A 99 -4.35 1.90 14.66
N ARG A 100 -5.08 1.90 13.55
CA ARG A 100 -6.48 2.31 13.49
C ARG A 100 -7.36 1.21 14.09
N GLN A 101 -8.65 1.51 14.30
CA GLN A 101 -9.62 0.53 14.83
C GLN A 101 -9.75 -0.70 13.91
N ASP A 102 -9.48 -0.54 12.62
CA ASP A 102 -9.50 -1.61 11.62
C ASP A 102 -8.22 -2.44 11.54
N GLY A 103 -7.23 -2.16 12.40
CA GLY A 103 -5.95 -2.86 12.44
C GLY A 103 -4.89 -2.33 11.46
N THR A 104 -5.24 -1.44 10.53
CA THR A 104 -4.27 -0.82 9.63
C THR A 104 -3.31 0.10 10.38
N ILE A 105 -2.08 0.19 9.92
CA ILE A 105 -1.02 0.97 10.59
C ILE A 105 -1.18 2.45 10.29
N ARG A 106 -1.09 3.28 11.33
CA ARG A 106 -1.05 4.75 11.25
C ARG A 106 0.40 5.22 11.06
N PRO A 107 0.61 6.26 10.25
CA PRO A 107 1.89 6.96 10.18
C PRO A 107 2.37 7.46 11.54
N LEU A 108 3.68 7.70 11.66
CA LEU A 108 4.22 8.47 12.77
C LEU A 108 3.83 9.94 12.63
N ASP A 109 3.55 10.60 13.75
CA ASP A 109 3.45 12.05 13.78
C ASP A 109 4.84 12.73 13.80
N ALA A 110 4.87 14.05 13.66
CA ALA A 110 6.12 14.81 13.61
C ALA A 110 6.97 14.66 14.89
N ALA A 111 6.35 14.50 16.06
CA ALA A 111 7.09 14.33 17.31
C ALA A 111 7.73 12.94 17.36
N GLN A 112 7.01 11.90 16.95
CA GLN A 112 7.51 10.53 16.84
C GLN A 112 8.63 10.42 15.82
N LEU A 113 8.49 11.05 14.64
CA LEU A 113 9.54 11.10 13.61
C LEU A 113 10.83 11.70 14.16
N ASN A 114 10.74 12.87 14.79
CA ASN A 114 11.90 13.56 15.36
C ASN A 114 12.53 12.77 16.51
N ALA A 115 11.72 12.13 17.36
CA ALA A 115 12.22 11.30 18.46
C ALA A 115 12.95 10.05 17.94
N ARG A 116 12.45 9.44 16.86
CA ARG A 116 12.96 8.16 16.34
C ARG A 116 14.16 8.33 15.40
N TYR A 117 14.10 9.29 14.49
CA TYR A 117 15.07 9.47 13.40
C TYR A 117 15.95 10.72 13.59
N GLY A 118 15.73 11.45 14.69
CA GLY A 118 16.44 12.68 15.01
C GLY A 118 15.74 13.91 14.40
N PRO A 119 15.82 15.07 15.06
CA PRO A 119 15.21 16.29 14.56
C PRO A 119 15.91 16.77 13.29
N ILE A 120 15.14 17.27 12.34
CA ILE A 120 15.63 17.91 11.13
C ILE A 120 15.31 19.40 11.20
N THR A 121 16.33 20.23 10.97
CA THR A 121 16.17 21.67 10.78
C THR A 121 16.39 22.01 9.32
N ALA A 122 15.37 22.57 8.66
CA ALA A 122 15.51 23.14 7.33
C ALA A 122 16.34 24.43 7.41
N LEU A 123 17.39 24.52 6.58
CA LEU A 123 18.21 25.72 6.42
C LEU A 123 17.63 26.70 5.39
N GLY A 124 16.73 26.23 4.53
CA GLY A 124 16.07 27.05 3.51
C GLY A 124 14.86 26.34 2.91
N HIS A 125 13.93 27.13 2.36
CA HIS A 125 12.69 26.69 1.73
C HIS A 125 12.68 27.12 0.27
N ASN A 126 12.51 26.17 -0.65
CA ASN A 126 12.58 26.40 -2.08
C ASN A 126 11.19 26.63 -2.68
N VAL A 127 11.15 27.29 -3.84
CA VAL A 127 9.89 27.64 -4.54
C VAL A 127 9.06 26.44 -4.99
N ASP A 128 9.68 25.27 -5.13
CA ASP A 128 9.06 24.00 -5.51
C ASP A 128 8.55 23.19 -4.30
N GLY A 129 8.67 23.73 -3.08
CA GLY A 129 8.27 23.09 -1.84
C GLY A 129 9.32 22.12 -1.26
N SER A 130 10.47 21.97 -1.92
CA SER A 130 11.62 21.27 -1.35
C SER A 130 12.29 22.10 -0.25
N VAL A 131 13.03 21.44 0.64
CA VAL A 131 13.79 22.11 1.69
C VAL A 131 15.28 21.78 1.60
N THR A 132 16.12 22.75 1.94
CA THR A 132 17.56 22.53 2.08
C THR A 132 17.86 22.08 3.50
N LEU A 133 18.47 20.91 3.68
CA LEU A 133 18.86 20.40 4.98
C LEU A 133 20.32 20.73 5.30
N ALA A 134 20.70 20.60 6.58
CA ALA A 134 22.10 20.66 6.97
C ALA A 134 22.90 19.52 6.30
N PRO A 135 23.96 19.82 5.51
CA PRO A 135 24.71 18.78 4.79
C PRO A 135 25.25 17.65 5.68
N PRO A 136 25.75 17.91 6.91
CA PRO A 136 26.19 16.84 7.80
C PRO A 136 25.07 15.90 8.24
N TRP A 137 23.83 16.37 8.35
CA TRP A 137 22.72 15.50 8.72
C TRP A 137 22.46 14.49 7.59
N GLU A 138 22.32 14.98 6.35
CA GLU A 138 22.06 14.12 5.20
C GLU A 138 23.19 13.10 4.99
N ALA A 139 24.44 13.54 5.04
CA ALA A 139 25.60 12.66 4.85
C ALA A 139 25.71 11.56 5.94
N ASN A 140 25.24 11.83 7.16
CA ASN A 140 25.34 10.88 8.27
C ASN A 140 24.13 9.94 8.38
N GLN A 141 22.97 10.36 7.88
CA GLN A 141 21.70 9.64 8.08
C GLN A 141 21.19 8.94 6.83
N ILE A 142 21.50 9.44 5.63
CA ILE A 142 20.96 8.91 4.39
C ILE A 142 22.00 8.03 3.71
N VAL A 143 21.63 6.77 3.46
CA VAL A 143 22.48 5.74 2.86
C VAL A 143 21.81 5.15 1.62
N ASP A 144 22.61 4.51 0.77
CA ASP A 144 22.11 3.82 -0.41
C ASP A 144 21.51 2.46 -0.03
N PHE A 145 20.27 2.22 -0.45
CA PHE A 145 19.60 0.93 -0.45
C PHE A 145 19.65 0.35 -1.86
N LEU A 146 20.16 -0.88 -1.97
CA LEU A 146 20.26 -1.63 -3.22
C LEU A 146 19.49 -2.93 -3.07
N HIS A 147 18.75 -3.32 -4.09
CA HIS A 147 18.01 -4.58 -4.12
C HIS A 147 17.76 -5.01 -5.58
N PRO A 148 17.81 -6.31 -5.92
CA PRO A 148 17.53 -6.77 -7.28
C PRO A 148 16.20 -6.27 -7.86
N LEU A 149 15.13 -6.25 -7.05
CA LEU A 149 13.83 -5.71 -7.46
C LEU A 149 13.85 -4.21 -7.84
N LEU A 150 14.78 -3.40 -7.33
CA LEU A 150 14.93 -2.02 -7.78
C LEU A 150 15.45 -1.98 -9.22
N ALA A 151 16.39 -2.86 -9.56
CA ALA A 151 16.94 -2.96 -10.91
C ALA A 151 15.87 -3.37 -11.93
N ASN A 152 14.91 -4.22 -11.52
CA ASN A 152 13.76 -4.59 -12.36
C ASN A 152 12.85 -3.38 -12.68
N MET A 153 12.79 -2.39 -11.80
CA MET A 153 12.12 -1.11 -12.01
C MET A 153 13.00 -0.05 -12.70
N GLY A 154 14.20 -0.43 -13.16
CA GLY A 154 15.14 0.49 -13.81
C GLY A 154 15.92 1.39 -12.84
N LEU A 155 15.93 1.10 -11.53
CA LEU A 155 16.64 1.87 -10.51
C LEU A 155 17.87 1.12 -10.02
N GLN A 156 19.01 1.81 -9.94
CA GLN A 156 20.23 1.24 -9.36
C GLN A 156 20.19 1.21 -7.83
N ARG A 157 19.53 2.20 -7.22
CA ARG A 157 19.46 2.39 -5.77
C ARG A 157 18.32 3.32 -5.39
N LEU A 158 17.92 3.25 -4.12
CA LEU A 158 17.18 4.30 -3.42
C LEU A 158 18.04 4.89 -2.32
N ARG A 159 17.76 6.14 -1.94
CA ARG A 159 18.38 6.76 -0.77
C ARG A 159 17.39 6.67 0.39
N VAL A 160 17.80 6.10 1.52
CA VAL A 160 16.94 5.85 2.69
C VAL A 160 17.67 6.19 3.99
N HIS A 161 16.92 6.33 5.08
CA HIS A 161 17.50 6.49 6.41
C HIS A 161 18.29 5.23 6.80
N ARG A 162 19.48 5.40 7.38
CA ARG A 162 20.33 4.30 7.84
C ARG A 162 19.64 3.34 8.80
N MET A 163 18.74 3.86 9.64
CA MET A 163 17.96 3.06 10.59
C MET A 163 16.80 2.31 9.91
N ALA A 164 16.36 2.74 8.73
CA ALA A 164 15.31 2.08 7.95
C ALA A 164 15.88 1.05 6.97
N LEU A 165 17.18 1.10 6.66
CA LEU A 165 17.84 0.23 5.66
C LEU A 165 17.52 -1.26 5.86
N ALA A 166 17.63 -1.78 7.09
CA ALA A 166 17.35 -3.19 7.38
C ALA A 166 15.87 -3.56 7.14
N THR A 167 14.95 -2.64 7.43
CA THR A 167 13.51 -2.88 7.21
C THR A 167 13.15 -2.80 5.73
N PHE A 168 13.76 -1.88 4.98
CA PHE A 168 13.66 -1.84 3.51
C PHE A 168 14.19 -3.13 2.87
N GLN A 169 15.35 -3.62 3.33
CA GLN A 169 15.87 -4.91 2.89
C GLN A 169 14.87 -6.05 3.18
N SER A 170 14.36 -6.13 4.41
CA SER A 170 13.47 -7.21 4.85
C SER A 170 12.14 -7.25 4.08
N VAL A 171 11.52 -6.10 3.81
CA VAL A 171 10.27 -6.05 3.05
C VAL A 171 10.47 -6.43 1.58
N PHE A 172 11.55 -5.97 0.95
CA PHE A 172 11.87 -6.33 -0.42
C PHE A 172 12.27 -7.81 -0.57
N ASP A 173 13.03 -8.36 0.39
CA ASP A 173 13.34 -9.79 0.45
C ASP A 173 12.06 -10.63 0.58
N SER A 174 11.11 -10.18 1.40
CA SER A 174 9.83 -10.88 1.59
C SER A 174 8.97 -10.85 0.32
N ILE A 175 8.94 -9.71 -0.37
CA ILE A 175 8.25 -9.57 -1.66
C ILE A 175 8.90 -10.47 -2.72
N GLN A 176 10.24 -10.52 -2.77
CA GLN A 176 10.97 -11.39 -3.70
C GLN A 176 10.71 -12.88 -3.39
N ALA A 177 10.73 -13.26 -2.12
CA ALA A 177 10.48 -14.64 -1.68
C ALA A 177 9.05 -15.11 -1.95
N ALA A 178 8.09 -14.19 -1.98
CA ALA A 178 6.71 -14.49 -2.39
C ALA A 178 6.56 -14.83 -3.89
N GLY A 179 7.59 -14.52 -4.69
CA GLY A 179 7.68 -14.85 -6.10
C GLY A 179 6.93 -13.90 -7.04
N PRO A 180 6.96 -14.19 -8.36
CA PRO A 180 6.50 -13.29 -9.42
C PRO A 180 5.06 -12.78 -9.25
N ALA A 181 4.15 -13.60 -8.72
CA ALA A 181 2.76 -13.21 -8.47
C ALA A 181 2.61 -11.98 -7.55
N VAL A 182 3.63 -11.67 -6.75
CA VAL A 182 3.71 -10.51 -5.87
C VAL A 182 4.79 -9.54 -6.34
N SER A 183 6.01 -10.02 -6.63
CA SER A 183 7.12 -9.13 -7.00
C SER A 183 6.86 -8.35 -8.29
N ASP A 184 6.12 -8.90 -9.24
CA ASP A 184 5.82 -8.25 -10.52
C ASP A 184 4.81 -7.10 -10.37
N ARG A 185 4.27 -6.88 -9.16
CA ARG A 185 3.45 -5.71 -8.82
C ARG A 185 4.29 -4.45 -8.59
N LEU A 186 5.60 -4.59 -8.42
CA LEU A 186 6.54 -3.45 -8.37
C LEU A 186 6.88 -3.01 -9.80
N LEU A 187 6.07 -2.10 -10.36
CA LEU A 187 6.26 -1.62 -11.74
C LEU A 187 7.19 -0.42 -11.79
N THR A 188 6.95 0.57 -10.92
CA THR A 188 7.78 1.77 -10.80
C THR A 188 7.99 2.13 -9.35
N CYS A 189 9.11 2.80 -9.07
CA CYS A 189 9.34 3.50 -7.81
C CYS A 189 9.73 4.95 -8.12
N ASP A 190 9.01 5.87 -7.49
CA ASP A 190 9.04 7.30 -7.79
C ASP A 190 9.89 8.08 -6.77
N GLY A 191 10.59 7.36 -5.90
CA GLY A 191 11.57 7.90 -4.96
C GLY A 191 11.32 7.50 -3.51
N ALA A 192 12.33 7.73 -2.68
CA ALA A 192 12.28 7.45 -1.25
C ALA A 192 12.70 8.68 -0.42
N TYR A 193 13.98 9.07 -0.48
CA TYR A 193 14.45 10.32 0.12
C TYR A 193 14.23 11.52 -0.80
N PHE A 194 13.41 12.48 -0.36
CA PHE A 194 13.22 13.76 -1.02
C PHE A 194 12.84 14.83 0.03
N PRO A 195 13.78 15.72 0.42
CA PRO A 195 13.52 16.76 1.41
C PRO A 195 12.45 17.75 0.98
N ARG A 196 11.28 17.70 1.64
CA ARG A 196 10.15 18.60 1.42
C ARG A 196 9.21 18.67 2.63
N HIS A 197 8.33 19.66 2.62
CA HIS A 197 7.14 19.62 3.48
C HIS A 197 6.10 18.62 2.95
N VAL A 198 5.19 18.20 3.82
CA VAL A 198 4.01 17.41 3.44
C VAL A 198 3.25 18.13 2.32
N ASN A 199 2.77 17.37 1.33
CA ASN A 199 2.03 17.86 0.16
C ASN A 199 2.74 18.96 -0.66
N HIS A 200 4.08 19.03 -0.62
CA HIS A 200 4.85 20.11 -1.25
C HIS A 200 4.44 21.52 -0.76
N SER A 201 3.99 21.62 0.48
CA SER A 201 3.62 22.90 1.09
C SER A 201 4.81 23.87 1.06
N ARG A 202 4.52 25.13 0.73
CA ARG A 202 5.50 26.23 0.77
C ARG A 202 5.50 26.94 2.13
N ASP A 203 4.58 26.58 3.02
CA ASP A 203 4.52 27.14 4.37
C ASP A 203 5.58 26.48 5.26
N PRO A 204 6.58 27.23 5.74
CA PRO A 204 7.65 26.72 6.61
C PRO A 204 7.14 26.08 7.91
N SER A 205 5.93 26.44 8.35
CA SER A 205 5.30 25.86 9.54
C SER A 205 4.64 24.49 9.29
N SER A 206 4.51 24.07 8.02
CA SER A 206 4.03 22.74 7.68
C SER A 206 5.01 21.67 8.17
N PRO A 207 4.53 20.50 8.61
CA PRO A 207 5.42 19.41 8.99
C PRO A 207 6.26 18.92 7.80
N LEU A 208 7.46 18.41 8.08
CA LEU A 208 8.26 17.72 7.09
C LEU A 208 7.61 16.40 6.69
N SER A 209 7.70 16.05 5.41
CA SER A 209 7.26 14.76 4.91
C SER A 209 8.17 13.62 5.39
N SER A 210 7.63 12.41 5.51
CA SER A 210 8.41 11.18 5.75
C SER A 210 9.45 10.90 4.67
N HIS A 211 9.28 11.43 3.45
CA HIS A 211 10.33 11.43 2.43
C HIS A 211 11.57 12.23 2.86
N THR A 212 11.42 13.30 3.64
CA THR A 212 12.54 14.08 4.18
C THR A 212 13.37 13.29 5.17
N PHE A 213 12.76 12.35 5.88
CA PHE A 213 13.46 11.44 6.77
C PHE A 213 14.08 10.25 6.04
N GLY A 214 13.73 10.00 4.77
CA GLY A 214 14.20 8.84 4.00
C GLY A 214 13.59 7.53 4.48
N ILE A 215 12.40 7.56 5.06
CA ILE A 215 11.71 6.37 5.62
C ILE A 215 10.44 5.99 4.84
N ALA A 216 10.17 6.72 3.76
CA ALA A 216 9.04 6.50 2.88
C ALA A 216 9.51 6.16 1.47
N LEU A 217 8.61 5.61 0.67
CA LEU A 217 8.77 5.42 -0.75
C LEU A 217 7.42 5.50 -1.47
N ASP A 218 7.45 5.98 -2.70
CA ASP A 218 6.30 6.00 -3.59
C ASP A 218 6.48 4.93 -4.68
N LEU A 219 5.44 4.12 -4.89
CA LEU A 219 5.40 3.03 -5.86
C LEU A 219 4.23 3.21 -6.83
N ASN A 220 4.41 2.82 -8.09
CA ASN A 220 3.37 2.81 -9.11
C ASN A 220 2.56 4.13 -9.17
N SER A 221 3.24 5.29 -9.09
CA SER A 221 2.59 6.61 -8.96
C SER A 221 1.59 6.90 -10.07
N ALA A 222 1.88 6.46 -11.29
CA ALA A 222 1.04 6.64 -12.48
C ALA A 222 -0.38 6.08 -12.32
N TRP A 223 -0.58 5.09 -11.45
CA TRP A 223 -1.88 4.46 -11.17
C TRP A 223 -2.45 4.81 -9.79
N ASN A 224 -1.65 5.43 -8.92
CA ASN A 224 -1.98 5.60 -7.51
C ASN A 224 -1.74 7.03 -6.99
N GLY A 225 -1.88 8.03 -7.87
CA GLY A 225 -1.60 9.42 -7.57
C GLY A 225 -2.39 10.00 -6.39
N TYR A 226 -1.79 10.99 -5.73
CA TYR A 226 -2.35 11.68 -4.57
C TYR A 226 -3.78 12.20 -4.83
N GLY A 227 -4.65 12.04 -3.84
CA GLY A 227 -6.06 12.43 -3.88
C GLY A 227 -6.95 11.52 -4.72
N SER A 228 -6.39 10.48 -5.35
CA SER A 228 -7.12 9.55 -6.21
C SER A 228 -7.37 8.21 -5.52
N ARG A 229 -8.37 7.47 -6.01
CA ARG A 229 -8.59 6.09 -5.57
C ARG A 229 -7.42 5.22 -6.04
N PRO A 230 -6.77 4.42 -5.18
CA PRO A 230 -5.72 3.49 -5.61
C PRO A 230 -6.24 2.48 -6.63
N ALA A 231 -5.35 2.03 -7.53
CA ALA A 231 -5.68 0.99 -8.49
C ALA A 231 -6.17 -0.27 -7.76
N ALA A 232 -7.38 -0.71 -8.12
CA ALA A 232 -8.06 -1.79 -7.42
C ALA A 232 -7.30 -3.13 -7.58
N ALA A 233 -7.45 -4.02 -6.59
CA ALA A 233 -6.76 -5.31 -6.55
C ALA A 233 -6.88 -6.09 -7.87
N GLY A 234 -5.75 -6.68 -8.30
CA GLY A 234 -5.60 -7.43 -9.54
C GLY A 234 -5.32 -6.58 -10.77
N LEU A 235 -5.63 -5.28 -10.78
CA LEU A 235 -5.35 -4.40 -11.93
C LEU A 235 -3.86 -4.06 -12.03
N GLU A 236 -3.46 -3.60 -13.21
CA GLU A 236 -2.15 -3.00 -13.42
C GLU A 236 -1.95 -1.82 -12.47
N GLY A 237 -0.72 -1.70 -11.93
CA GLY A 237 -0.37 -0.69 -10.95
C GLY A 237 -0.94 -0.89 -9.55
N SER A 238 -1.77 -1.92 -9.31
CA SER A 238 -2.32 -2.17 -7.97
C SER A 238 -1.21 -2.48 -6.95
N LEU A 239 -1.33 -1.85 -5.80
CA LEU A 239 -0.42 -2.04 -4.66
C LEU A 239 -1.06 -2.90 -3.55
N HIS A 240 -2.31 -3.31 -3.71
CA HIS A 240 -3.05 -4.06 -2.70
C HIS A 240 -2.39 -5.38 -2.33
N GLU A 241 -1.76 -6.05 -3.28
CA GLU A 241 -1.03 -7.29 -3.09
C GLU A 241 0.28 -7.09 -2.30
N LEU A 242 0.85 -5.88 -2.34
CA LEU A 242 2.07 -5.53 -1.62
C LEU A 242 1.80 -5.05 -0.18
N VAL A 243 0.63 -4.44 0.06
CA VAL A 243 0.26 -3.85 1.36
C VAL A 243 0.46 -4.79 2.55
N PRO A 244 0.07 -6.08 2.50
CA PRO A 244 0.31 -6.99 3.61
C PRO A 244 1.79 -7.21 3.94
N TYR A 245 2.67 -7.22 2.93
CA TYR A 245 4.12 -7.36 3.14
C TYR A 245 4.68 -6.09 3.79
N PHE A 246 4.32 -4.92 3.28
CA PHE A 246 4.69 -3.64 3.88
C PHE A 246 4.19 -3.52 5.33
N ALA A 247 2.92 -3.82 5.57
CA ALA A 247 2.33 -3.76 6.91
C ALA A 247 2.95 -4.76 7.88
N HIS A 248 3.33 -5.95 7.40
CA HIS A 248 4.07 -6.93 8.19
C HIS A 248 5.42 -6.38 8.67
N HIS A 249 6.12 -5.61 7.84
CA HIS A 249 7.39 -4.97 8.19
C HIS A 249 7.23 -3.58 8.83
N GLY A 250 6.00 -3.20 9.20
CA GLY A 250 5.74 -1.99 9.99
C GLY A 250 5.51 -0.73 9.17
N PHE A 251 5.29 -0.84 7.86
CA PHE A 251 4.93 0.31 7.03
C PHE A 251 3.43 0.61 7.11
N ALA A 252 3.09 1.89 7.26
CA ALA A 252 1.79 2.42 6.93
C ALA A 252 1.65 2.56 5.41
N TRP A 253 0.42 2.45 4.90
CA TRP A 253 0.10 2.70 3.49
C TRP A 253 -0.85 3.88 3.37
N GLY A 254 -0.52 4.84 2.49
CA GLY A 254 -1.29 6.05 2.24
C GLY A 254 -2.64 5.80 1.55
N GLY A 255 -2.82 4.63 0.92
CA GLY A 255 -4.12 4.19 0.42
C GLY A 255 -5.18 3.98 1.52
N HIS A 256 -4.78 3.96 2.80
CA HIS A 256 -5.68 3.97 3.96
C HIS A 256 -6.03 5.37 4.47
N PHE A 257 -5.48 6.43 3.86
CA PHE A 257 -5.87 7.80 4.19
C PHE A 257 -7.22 8.12 3.56
N THR A 258 -8.00 8.99 4.22
CA THR A 258 -9.40 9.24 3.85
C THR A 258 -9.57 10.54 3.06
N GLY A 259 -10.61 10.58 2.22
CA GLY A 259 -10.98 11.78 1.47
C GLY A 259 -9.89 12.24 0.50
N LYS A 260 -9.65 13.55 0.46
CA LYS A 260 -8.67 14.19 -0.45
C LYS A 260 -7.21 13.89 -0.10
N SER A 261 -6.95 13.25 1.04
CA SER A 261 -5.62 12.88 1.50
C SER A 261 -5.25 11.45 1.13
N CYS A 262 -6.10 10.70 0.40
CA CYS A 262 -5.75 9.36 -0.07
C CYS A 262 -4.47 9.41 -0.90
N ASP A 263 -3.47 8.61 -0.56
CA ASP A 263 -2.17 8.62 -1.23
C ASP A 263 -1.73 7.19 -1.55
N GLY A 264 -2.29 6.63 -2.63
CA GLY A 264 -2.19 5.21 -2.93
C GLY A 264 -0.76 4.74 -3.22
N MET A 265 0.11 5.61 -3.72
CA MET A 265 1.50 5.29 -4.04
C MET A 265 2.39 5.18 -2.80
N HIS A 266 1.99 5.83 -1.70
CA HIS A 266 2.86 6.12 -0.56
C HIS A 266 2.91 5.01 0.48
N PHE A 267 4.12 4.57 0.83
CA PHE A 267 4.39 3.73 2.00
C PHE A 267 5.39 4.43 2.91
N GLU A 268 5.19 4.37 4.23
CA GLU A 268 6.11 4.97 5.20
C GLU A 268 6.29 4.10 6.44
N LEU A 269 7.54 4.00 6.90
CA LEU A 269 7.88 3.19 8.08
C LEU A 269 7.31 3.82 9.35
N ALA A 270 6.47 3.07 10.05
CA ALA A 270 5.69 3.56 11.18
C ALA A 270 6.07 2.95 12.54
N VAL A 271 7.29 2.42 12.63
CA VAL A 271 7.83 1.81 13.85
C VAL A 271 8.50 2.88 14.73
N TYR A 272 8.11 2.97 16.00
CA TYR A 272 8.64 3.93 16.98
C TYR A 272 9.21 3.26 18.23
#